data_AF-A0A2M9W9G9-F1
#
_entry.id   AF-A0A2M9W9G9-F1
#
_cell.length_a   1.000
_cell.length_b   1.000
_cell.length_c   1.000
_cell.angle_alpha   90.00
_cell.angle_beta   90.00
_cell.angle_gamma   90.00
#
_symmetry.space_group_name_H-M   'P 1'
#
loop_
_entity.id
_entity.type
_entity.pdbx_description
1 polymer ?
#
loop_
_entity_poly.entity_id
_entity_poly.type
_entity_poly.pdbx_seq_one_letter_code
_entity_poly.pdbx_strand_id
1 'polypeptide(L)'
;MSLQRDGKGHVIIGEAALRLALSEKEISVYSLIAELGNMAKAGGSNKRLTEISEARCWLKSFHEPAQAERYVPYLQTLTGLNDEKN
;
A
#
# COMPACT_ATOMS: atom_id res chain seq x y z
N MET A 1 12.82 -18.61 -15.73
CA MET A 1 11.85 -17.70 -15.08
C MET A 1 12.42 -17.32 -13.73
N SER A 2 13.13 -16.19 -13.67
CA SER A 2 13.64 -15.67 -12.39
C SER A 2 12.47 -15.00 -11.69
N LEU A 3 11.94 -15.64 -10.63
CA LEU A 3 11.12 -14.96 -9.64
C LEU A 3 12.05 -13.95 -8.97
N GLN A 4 12.16 -12.77 -9.58
CA GLN A 4 12.91 -11.69 -9.00
C GLN A 4 12.33 -11.43 -7.61
N ARG A 5 13.26 -11.12 -6.73
CA ARG A 5 13.09 -11.06 -5.29
C ARG A 5 12.63 -9.65 -4.92
N ASP A 6 11.67 -9.12 -5.66
CA ASP A 6 10.96 -7.84 -5.43
C ASP A 6 10.00 -7.96 -4.22
N GLY A 7 9.75 -9.19 -3.77
CA GLY A 7 9.03 -9.57 -2.55
C GLY A 7 9.73 -9.25 -1.22
N LYS A 8 10.46 -8.12 -1.09
CA LYS A 8 10.44 -7.40 0.20
C LYS A 8 9.15 -6.58 0.22
N GLY A 9 8.01 -7.27 0.13
CA GLY A 9 6.69 -6.66 0.26
C GLY A 9 6.73 -5.82 1.52
N HIS A 10 6.48 -4.52 1.37
CA HIS A 10 6.70 -3.49 2.39
C HIS A 10 6.30 -3.95 3.79
N VAL A 11 7.23 -4.58 4.53
CA VAL A 11 6.96 -5.20 5.85
C VAL A 11 6.43 -4.14 6.82
N ILE A 12 6.89 -2.91 6.61
CA ILE A 12 6.48 -1.71 7.34
C ILE A 12 4.98 -1.38 7.17
N ILE A 13 4.35 -1.74 6.05
CA ILE A 13 2.88 -1.61 5.87
C ILE A 13 2.17 -2.63 6.75
N GLY A 14 2.69 -3.86 6.82
CA GLY A 14 2.18 -4.89 7.74
C GLY A 14 2.31 -4.50 9.21
N GLU A 15 3.43 -3.89 9.59
CA GLU A 15 3.64 -3.33 10.93
C GLU A 15 2.64 -2.20 11.24
N ALA A 16 2.41 -1.29 10.29
CA ALA A 16 1.43 -0.22 10.43
C ALA A 16 0.00 -0.78 10.56
N ALA A 17 -0.36 -1.77 9.73
CA ALA A 17 -1.65 -2.45 9.79
C ALA A 17 -1.86 -3.16 11.13
N LEU A 18 -0.82 -3.82 11.66
CA LEU A 18 -0.88 -4.47 12.97
C LEU A 18 -1.11 -3.45 14.10
N ARG A 19 -0.44 -2.30 14.07
CA ARG A 19 -0.65 -1.24 15.08
C ARG A 19 -2.07 -0.68 15.05
N LEU A 20 -2.62 -0.49 13.85
CA LEU A 20 -4.01 -0.07 13.66
C LEU A 20 -4.98 -1.14 14.18
N ALA A 21 -4.76 -2.41 13.84
CA ALA A 21 -5.58 -3.53 14.29
C ALA A 21 -5.57 -3.68 15.82
N LEU A 22 -4.40 -3.58 16.45
CA LEU A 22 -4.25 -3.60 17.92
C LEU A 22 -4.89 -2.38 18.59
N SER A 23 -5.06 -1.28 17.85
CA SER A 23 -5.74 -0.07 18.33
C SER A 23 -7.23 -0.04 17.98
N GLU A 24 -7.79 -1.13 17.43
CA GLU A 24 -9.17 -1.24 16.95
C GLU A 24 -9.56 -0.11 15.96
N LYS A 25 -8.58 0.39 15.21
CA LYS A 25 -8.78 1.44 14.20
C LYS A 25 -9.05 0.80 12.84
N GLU A 26 -9.92 1.46 12.07
CA GLU A 26 -10.17 1.10 10.67
C GLU A 26 -8.84 1.05 9.88
N ILE A 27 -8.67 -0.02 9.11
CA ILE A 27 -7.51 -0.20 8.22
C ILE A 27 -7.90 0.29 6.82
N SER A 28 -7.65 1.57 6.57
CA SER A 28 -7.78 2.23 5.26
C SER A 28 -6.43 2.76 4.75
N VAL A 29 -6.31 3.02 3.45
CA VAL A 29 -5.09 3.64 2.85
C VAL A 29 -4.72 4.93 3.58
N TYR A 30 -5.72 5.75 3.95
CA TYR A 30 -5.51 6.98 4.71
C TYR A 30 -4.93 6.71 6.11
N SER A 31 -5.52 5.76 6.85
CA SER A 31 -5.05 5.39 8.18
C SER A 31 -3.64 4.80 8.17
N LEU A 32 -3.29 4.01 7.14
CA LEU A 32 -1.95 3.44 6.97
C LEU A 32 -0.90 4.52 6.67
N ILE A 33 -1.23 5.48 5.80
CA ILE A 33 -0.34 6.62 5.53
C ILE A 33 -0.11 7.46 6.79
N ALA A 34 -1.16 7.67 7.60
CA ALA A 34 -1.07 8.39 8.86
C ALA A 34 -0.20 7.62 9.88
N GLU A 35 -0.42 6.32 10.03
CA GLU A 35 0.33 5.48 10.97
C GLU A 35 1.81 5.35 10.57
N LEU A 36 2.11 5.20 9.27
CA LEU A 36 3.48 5.27 8.76
C LEU A 36 4.14 6.62 9.06
N GLY A 37 3.38 7.72 9.01
CA GLY A 37 3.83 9.04 9.45
C GLY A 37 4.19 9.09 10.94
N ASN A 38 3.38 8.44 11.79
CA ASN A 38 3.67 8.32 13.23
C ASN A 38 4.91 7.46 13.47
N MET A 39 5.07 6.36 12.72
CA MET A 39 6.26 5.51 12.77
C MET A 39 7.54 6.25 12.37
N ALA A 40 7.48 7.17 11.39
CA ALA A 40 8.62 8.01 11.02
C ALA A 40 8.99 9.01 12.14
N LYS A 41 7.99 9.61 12.78
CA LYS A 41 8.18 10.54 13.91
C LYS A 41 8.74 9.84 15.16
N ALA A 42 8.40 8.57 15.36
CA ALA A 42 8.96 7.74 16.43
C ALA A 42 10.47 7.48 16.25
N GLY A 43 11.04 7.85 15.10
CA GLY A 43 12.46 7.71 14.81
C GLY A 43 12.87 6.30 14.43
N GLY A 44 14.09 6.18 13.94
CA GLY A 44 14.67 4.92 13.47
C GLY A 44 15.95 5.15 12.69
N SER A 45 16.52 4.07 12.17
CA SER A 45 17.64 4.16 11.23
C SER A 45 17.22 4.83 9.92
N ASN A 46 18.15 5.47 9.22
CA ASN A 46 17.88 6.05 7.89
C ASN A 46 17.23 5.05 6.94
N LYS A 47 17.65 3.78 6.99
CA LYS A 47 17.04 2.70 6.22
C LYS A 47 15.54 2.55 6.49
N ARG A 48 15.14 2.59 7.76
CA ARG A 48 13.73 2.48 8.15
C ARG A 48 12.92 3.69 7.70
N LEU A 49 13.50 4.90 7.76
CA LEU A 49 12.86 6.11 7.23
C LEU A 49 12.66 6.05 5.70
N THR A 50 13.64 5.49 4.98
CA THR A 50 13.51 5.22 3.54
C THR A 50 12.39 4.23 3.24
N GLU A 51 12.34 3.10 3.96
CA GLU A 51 11.27 2.08 3.81
C GLU A 51 9.88 2.66 4.09
N ILE A 52 9.76 3.53 5.11
CA ILE A 52 8.50 4.25 5.41
C ILE A 52 8.11 5.20 4.27
N SER A 53 9.08 5.92 3.70
CA SER A 53 8.84 6.87 2.61
C SER A 53 8.37 6.13 1.34
N GLU A 54 9.03 5.03 1.00
CA GLU A 54 8.67 4.16 -0.13
C GLU A 54 7.26 3.58 0.04
N ALA A 55 6.95 3.05 1.23
CA ALA A 55 5.62 2.53 1.56
C ALA A 55 4.53 3.60 1.46
N ARG A 56 4.79 4.82 1.92
CA ARG A 56 3.85 5.94 1.79
C ARG A 56 3.66 6.36 0.34
N CYS A 57 4.71 6.33 -0.47
CA CYS A 57 4.63 6.62 -1.90
C CYS A 57 3.78 5.58 -2.63
N TRP A 58 4.05 4.29 -2.36
CA TRP A 58 3.29 3.16 -2.90
C TRP A 58 1.80 3.24 -2.54
N LEU A 59 1.46 3.51 -1.27
CA LEU A 59 0.06 3.67 -0.84
C LEU A 59 -0.63 4.86 -1.51
N LYS A 60 0.08 5.97 -1.75
CA LYS A 60 -0.46 7.13 -2.47
C LYS A 60 -0.74 6.85 -3.94
N SER A 61 0.01 5.95 -4.57
CA SER A 61 -0.27 5.53 -5.95
C SER A 61 -1.62 4.82 -6.12
N PHE A 62 -2.23 4.31 -5.05
CA PHE A 62 -3.60 3.77 -5.07
C PHE A 62 -4.69 4.82 -4.81
N HIS A 63 -4.31 6.07 -4.51
CA HIS A 63 -5.27 7.17 -4.30
C HIS A 63 -5.84 7.69 -5.63
N GLU A 64 -5.12 7.51 -6.75
CA GLU A 64 -5.63 7.80 -8.09
C GLU A 64 -6.20 6.52 -8.72
N PRO A 65 -7.51 6.46 -9.07
CA PRO A 65 -8.11 5.28 -9.70
C PRO A 65 -7.41 4.90 -11.01
N ALA A 66 -6.91 5.90 -11.76
CA ALA A 66 -6.17 5.70 -13.01
C ALA A 66 -4.83 4.96 -12.85
N GLN A 67 -4.27 4.90 -11.63
CA GLN A 67 -3.01 4.18 -11.37
C GLN A 67 -3.23 2.81 -10.71
N ALA A 68 -4.35 2.61 -10.00
CA ALA A 68 -4.74 1.30 -9.49
C ALA A 68 -4.92 0.27 -10.64
N GLU A 69 -5.41 0.72 -11.80
CA GLU A 69 -5.54 -0.11 -13.01
C GLU A 69 -4.20 -0.62 -13.56
N ARG A 70 -3.09 0.11 -13.37
CA ARG A 70 -1.76 -0.33 -13.80
C ARG A 70 -1.16 -1.40 -12.90
N TYR A 71 -1.53 -1.41 -11.62
CA TYR A 71 -1.01 -2.36 -10.64
C TYR A 71 -1.89 -3.62 -10.50
N VAL A 72 -3.14 -3.57 -10.95
CA VAL A 72 -4.08 -4.70 -10.86
C VAL A 72 -4.80 -4.91 -12.21
N PRO A 73 -4.15 -5.57 -13.19
CA PRO A 73 -4.71 -5.78 -14.53
C PRO A 73 -6.07 -6.49 -14.52
N TYR A 74 -6.35 -7.31 -13.51
CA TYR A 74 -7.62 -8.01 -13.36
C TYR A 74 -8.83 -7.08 -13.19
N LEU A 75 -8.63 -5.86 -12.65
CA LEU A 75 -9.71 -4.87 -12.56
C LEU A 75 -10.18 -4.40 -13.94
N GLN A 76 -9.29 -4.35 -14.94
CA GLN A 76 -9.65 -4.01 -16.33
C GLN A 76 -10.49 -5.11 -16.99
N THR A 77 -10.22 -6.37 -16.65
CA THR A 77 -11.05 -7.49 -17.11
C THR A 77 -12.46 -7.41 -16.53
N LEU A 78 -12.59 -7.07 -15.25
CA LEU A 78 -13.89 -6.95 -14.60
C LEU A 78 -14.72 -5.77 -15.11
N THR A 79 -14.09 -4.63 -15.40
CA THR A 79 -14.80 -3.48 -16.01
C THR A 79 -15.24 -3.80 -17.44
N GLY A 80 -14.39 -4.42 -18.25
CA GLY A 80 -14.73 -4.80 -19.63
C GLY A 80 -15.89 -5.81 -19.71
N LEU A 81 -15.99 -6.74 -18.76
CA LEU A 81 -17.10 -7.70 -18.69
C LEU A 81 -18.44 -7.07 -18.31
N ASN A 82 -18.43 -5.88 -17.69
CA ASN A 82 -19.66 -5.17 -17.33
C ASN A 82 -20.23 -4.37 -18.52
N ASP A 83 -19.39 -3.97 -19.46
CA ASP A 83 -19.78 -3.23 -20.66
C ASP A 83 -20.34 -4.15 -21.77
N GLU A 84 -20.01 -5.45 -21.77
CA GLU A 84 -20.55 -6.45 -22.72
C GLU A 84 -22.02 -6.85 -22.46
N LYS A 85 -22.64 -6.34 -21.39
CA LYS A 85 -24.00 -6.73 -20.97
C LYS A 85 -25.06 -5.65 -21.15
N ASN A 86 -24.78 -4.60 -21.92
CA ASN A 86 -25.76 -3.56 -22.30
C ASN A 86 -26.01 -3.54 -23.82
#